data_AF-A0A0G1WH92-F1
#
_entry.id   AF-A0A0G1WH92-F1
#
_cell.length_a   1.000
_cell.length_b   1.000
_cell.length_c   1.000
_cell.angle_alpha   90.00
_cell.angle_beta   90.00
_cell.angle_gamma   90.00
#
_symmetry.space_group_name_H-M   'P 1'
#
loop_
_entity.id
_entity.type
_entity.pdbx_description
1 polymer ?
#
loop_
_entity_poly.entity_id
_entity_poly.type
_entity_poly.pdbx_seq_one_letter_code
_entity_poly.pdbx_strand_id
1 'polypeptide(L)'
;MKRRIILGTYVLSAGYYDAYYAKAQKVRTLVAKDFEHAFTARKVDVILGPTTPTPAFPFGEKEDPLSMYMNDIYTVAINLAGLPGISIPGGLVPAGGGKELPFGIQLVLPWFQESKLFSIAKAIERLIGFPG
;
A
#
# COMPACT_ATOMS: atom_id res chain seq x y z
N MET A 1 18.93 8.81 4.94
CA MET A 1 18.36 8.89 6.32
C MET A 1 18.14 10.31 6.84
N LYS A 2 19.11 11.25 6.77
CA LYS A 2 19.02 12.57 7.43
C LYS A 2 17.75 13.40 7.11
N ARG A 3 17.25 13.35 5.87
CA ARG A 3 16.03 14.11 5.45
C ARG A 3 14.78 13.77 6.26
N ARG A 4 14.54 12.49 6.58
CA ARG A 4 13.33 12.06 7.31
C ARG A 4 13.37 12.49 8.77
N ILE A 5 14.54 12.47 9.40
CA ILE A 5 14.72 12.93 10.79
C ILE A 5 14.48 14.43 10.89
N ILE A 6 15.09 15.22 9.99
CA ILE A 6 14.91 16.69 9.97
C ILE A 6 13.43 17.05 9.78
N LEU A 7 12.75 16.40 8.82
CA LEU A 7 11.33 16.62 8.59
C LEU A 7 10.47 16.21 9.79
N GLY A 8 10.78 15.08 10.42
CA GLY A 8 10.08 14.62 11.63
C GLY A 8 10.22 15.60 12.79
N THR A 9 11.43 16.10 13.05
CA THR A 9 11.67 17.12 14.07
C THR A 9 10.91 18.41 13.77
N TYR A 10 10.87 18.83 12.50
CA TYR A 10 10.12 20.01 12.09
C TYR A 10 8.61 19.86 12.35
N VAL A 11 8.03 18.73 11.92
CA VAL A 11 6.59 18.44 12.08
C VAL A 11 6.17 18.34 13.56
N LEU A 12 7.09 18.00 14.46
CA LEU A 12 6.85 17.92 15.90
C LEU A 12 7.24 19.20 16.68
N SER A 13 7.82 20.20 16.00
CA SER A 13 8.28 21.41 16.66
C SER A 13 7.11 22.31 17.13
N ALA A 14 7.36 23.10 18.18
CA ALA A 14 6.38 24.03 18.73
C ALA A 14 5.95 25.04 17.66
N GLY A 15 4.63 25.19 17.48
CA GLY A 15 4.02 26.04 16.44
C GLY A 15 3.62 25.30 15.15
N TYR A 16 4.18 24.11 14.88
CA TYR A 16 3.87 23.32 13.68
C TYR A 16 3.17 21.98 13.99
N TYR A 17 3.19 21.54 15.25
CA TYR A 17 2.55 20.30 15.70
C TYR A 17 1.09 20.18 15.26
N ASP A 18 0.26 21.19 15.56
CA ASP A 18 -1.16 21.13 15.25
C ASP A 18 -1.44 21.20 13.74
N ALA A 19 -0.66 22.01 13.03
CA ALA A 19 -0.80 22.22 11.59
C ALA A 19 -0.44 20.98 10.77
N TYR A 20 0.54 20.18 11.23
CA TYR A 20 1.06 19.04 10.49
C TYR A 20 0.80 17.70 11.18
N TYR A 21 1.30 17.49 12.40
CA TYR A 21 1.21 16.19 13.07
C TYR A 21 -0.22 15.86 13.51
N ALA A 22 -0.88 16.76 14.25
CA ALA A 22 -2.25 16.55 14.71
C ALA A 22 -3.23 16.43 13.53
N LYS A 23 -3.02 17.23 12.47
CA LYS A 23 -3.77 17.12 11.23
C LYS A 23 -3.58 15.76 10.55
N ALA A 24 -2.35 15.25 10.47
CA ALA A 24 -2.08 13.93 9.91
C ALA A 24 -2.73 12.79 10.74
N GLN A 25 -2.75 12.88 12.07
CA GLN A 25 -3.45 11.92 12.92
C GLN A 25 -4.97 11.92 12.66
N LYS A 26 -5.59 13.09 12.44
CA LYS A 26 -7.00 13.17 12.06
C LYS A 26 -7.26 12.48 10.72
N VAL A 27 -6.40 12.71 9.72
CA VAL A 27 -6.50 12.05 8.41
C VAL A 27 -6.35 10.53 8.56
N ARG A 28 -5.40 10.05 9.37
CA ARG A 28 -5.25 8.62 9.68
C ARG A 28 -6.55 8.01 10.22
N THR A 29 -7.22 8.70 11.13
CA THR A 29 -8.53 8.26 11.66
C THR A 29 -9.60 8.18 10.57
N LEU A 30 -9.63 9.14 9.64
CA LEU A 30 -10.57 9.11 8.51
C LEU A 30 -10.30 7.91 7.59
N VAL A 31 -9.04 7.65 7.27
CA VAL A 31 -8.64 6.48 6.45
C VAL A 31 -9.07 5.18 7.12
N ALA A 32 -8.85 5.03 8.43
CA ALA A 32 -9.28 3.83 9.17
C ALA A 32 -10.81 3.65 9.13
N LYS A 33 -11.56 4.74 9.27
CA LYS A 33 -13.03 4.74 9.18
C LYS A 33 -13.54 4.37 7.79
N ASP A 34 -12.87 4.79 6.73
CA ASP A 34 -13.26 4.44 5.36
C ASP A 34 -13.17 2.93 5.11
N PHE A 35 -12.10 2.29 5.60
CA PHE A 35 -11.99 0.83 5.55
C PHE A 35 -13.01 0.13 6.44
N GLU A 36 -13.18 0.59 7.68
CA GLU A 36 -14.21 0.07 8.59
C GLU A 36 -15.59 0.13 7.94
N HIS A 37 -15.94 1.25 7.30
CA HIS A 37 -17.18 1.44 6.58
C HIS A 37 -17.31 0.48 5.39
N ALA A 38 -16.25 0.27 4.63
CA ALA A 38 -16.24 -0.70 3.52
C ALA A 38 -16.51 -2.14 4.01
N PHE A 39 -15.83 -2.57 5.07
CA PHE A 39 -16.00 -3.93 5.60
C PHE A 39 -17.35 -4.12 6.31
N THR A 40 -17.85 -3.11 7.02
CA THR A 40 -19.08 -3.22 7.83
C THR A 40 -20.33 -2.85 7.06
N ALA A 41 -20.53 -1.58 6.68
CA ALA A 41 -21.80 -1.16 6.08
C ALA A 41 -21.94 -1.59 4.61
N ARG A 42 -20.83 -1.62 3.85
CA ARG A 42 -20.84 -2.15 2.49
C ARG A 42 -20.67 -3.67 2.43
N LYS A 43 -20.43 -4.32 3.58
CA LYS A 43 -20.30 -5.78 3.72
C LYS A 43 -19.29 -6.39 2.76
N VAL A 44 -18.17 -5.72 2.55
CA VAL A 44 -17.06 -6.22 1.74
C VAL A 44 -16.26 -7.23 2.56
N ASP A 45 -15.95 -8.40 2.00
CA ASP A 45 -15.11 -9.42 2.67
C ASP A 45 -13.62 -9.25 2.43
N VAL A 46 -13.25 -8.75 1.25
CA VAL A 46 -11.87 -8.57 0.79
C VAL A 46 -11.82 -7.37 -0.14
N ILE A 47 -10.79 -6.55 0.01
CA ILE A 47 -10.46 -5.50 -0.95
C ILE A 47 -9.29 -6.00 -1.78
N LEU A 48 -9.40 -5.87 -3.10
CA LEU A 48 -8.38 -6.29 -4.07
C LEU A 48 -7.97 -5.08 -4.90
N GLY A 49 -6.67 -4.91 -5.11
CA GLY A 49 -6.11 -3.89 -5.98
C GLY A 49 -4.68 -4.21 -6.42
N PRO A 50 -4.06 -3.37 -7.25
CA PRO A 50 -2.63 -3.49 -7.52
C PRO A 50 -1.81 -3.10 -6.28
N THR A 51 -0.67 -3.75 -6.07
CA THR A 51 0.24 -3.40 -4.95
C THR A 51 0.97 -2.08 -5.21
N THR A 52 1.28 -1.79 -6.46
CA THR A 52 2.02 -0.60 -6.92
C THR A 52 1.42 -0.13 -8.25
N PRO A 53 1.43 1.18 -8.56
CA PRO A 53 0.89 1.70 -9.82
C PRO A 53 1.66 1.26 -11.07
N THR A 54 2.94 0.90 -10.95
CA THR A 54 3.79 0.51 -12.08
C THR A 54 4.61 -0.74 -11.75
N PRO A 55 5.04 -1.53 -12.75
CA PRO A 55 6.07 -2.54 -12.55
C PRO A 55 7.39 -1.89 -12.10
N ALA A 56 8.37 -2.74 -11.77
CA ALA A 56 9.69 -2.28 -11.35
C ALA A 56 10.32 -1.36 -12.42
N PHE A 57 10.91 -0.26 -11.97
CA PHE A 57 11.59 0.72 -12.82
C PHE A 57 13.12 0.56 -12.74
N PRO A 58 13.85 0.80 -13.84
CA PRO A 58 15.30 0.88 -13.87
C PRO A 58 15.94 1.72 -12.76
N PHE A 59 17.16 1.35 -12.39
CA PHE A 59 17.97 2.15 -11.46
C PHE A 59 18.23 3.55 -12.02
N GLY A 60 18.09 4.56 -11.17
CA GLY A 60 18.30 5.97 -11.53
C GLY A 60 17.13 6.62 -12.28
N GLU A 61 16.05 5.92 -12.59
CA GLU A 61 14.91 6.53 -13.32
C GLU A 61 14.09 7.49 -12.44
N LYS A 62 13.96 7.18 -11.15
CA LYS A 62 13.22 8.00 -10.17
C LYS A 62 14.17 8.61 -9.15
N GLU A 63 14.88 9.67 -9.55
CA GLU A 63 15.76 10.41 -8.63
C GLU A 63 14.99 11.41 -7.76
N ASP A 64 13.82 11.86 -8.21
CA ASP A 64 12.96 12.75 -7.45
C ASP A 64 12.28 12.02 -6.26
N PRO A 65 12.43 12.52 -5.01
CA PRO A 65 11.84 11.87 -3.84
C PRO A 65 10.31 11.76 -3.87
N LEU A 66 9.59 12.70 -4.48
CA LEU A 66 8.13 12.65 -4.54
C LEU A 66 7.68 11.53 -5.47
N SER A 67 8.33 11.41 -6.62
CA SER A 67 8.12 10.34 -7.59
C SER A 67 8.36 8.96 -6.97
N MET A 68 9.33 8.86 -6.06
CA MET A 68 9.57 7.64 -5.29
C MET A 68 8.45 7.32 -4.30
N TYR A 69 7.86 8.31 -3.63
CA TYR A 69 6.75 8.09 -2.68
C TYR A 69 5.45 7.65 -3.36
N MET A 70 5.24 8.04 -4.62
CA MET A 70 4.05 7.62 -5.37
C MET A 70 4.00 6.12 -5.63
N ASN A 71 5.11 5.38 -5.50
CA ASN A 71 5.08 3.92 -5.59
C ASN A 71 4.28 3.29 -4.44
N ASP A 72 4.23 3.94 -3.27
CA ASP A 72 3.53 3.44 -2.08
C ASP A 72 2.08 3.95 -1.97
N ILE A 73 1.53 4.54 -3.03
CA ILE A 73 0.20 5.17 -3.00
C ILE A 73 -0.92 4.20 -2.60
N TYR A 74 -0.81 2.92 -2.95
CA TYR A 74 -1.79 1.90 -2.61
C TYR A 74 -1.49 1.17 -1.29
N THR A 75 -0.24 1.22 -0.80
CA THR A 75 0.20 0.48 0.40
C THR A 75 0.03 1.29 1.69
N VAL A 76 0.28 2.61 1.65
CA VAL A 76 0.30 3.47 2.85
C VAL A 76 -1.03 3.45 3.61
N ALA A 77 -2.16 3.47 2.90
CA ALA A 77 -3.48 3.52 3.53
C ALA A 77 -3.75 2.30 4.43
N ILE A 78 -3.24 1.13 4.03
CA ILE A 78 -3.34 -0.13 4.79
C ILE A 78 -2.58 -0.01 6.11
N ASN A 79 -1.36 0.52 6.09
CA ASN A 79 -0.56 0.72 7.30
C ASN A 79 -1.19 1.74 8.25
N LEU A 80 -1.76 2.82 7.70
CA LEU A 80 -2.43 3.85 8.49
C LEU A 80 -3.67 3.30 9.21
N ALA A 81 -4.45 2.47 8.54
CA ALA A 81 -5.60 1.76 9.11
C ALA A 81 -5.20 0.56 9.99
N GLY A 82 -3.96 0.07 9.89
CA GLY A 82 -3.48 -1.08 10.67
C GLY A 82 -4.11 -2.41 10.23
N LEU A 83 -4.43 -2.54 8.95
CA LEU A 83 -5.08 -3.73 8.38
C LEU A 83 -4.06 -4.77 7.91
N PRO A 84 -4.42 -6.06 7.93
CA PRO A 84 -3.62 -7.09 7.29
C PRO A 84 -3.73 -6.98 5.76
N GLY A 85 -2.57 -6.96 5.09
CA GLY A 85 -2.48 -6.97 3.63
C GLY A 85 -1.40 -7.93 3.14
N ILE A 86 -1.63 -8.58 1.99
CA ILE A 86 -0.67 -9.46 1.33
C ILE A 86 -0.51 -9.04 -0.13
N SER A 87 0.70 -9.20 -0.67
CA SER A 87 0.99 -9.04 -2.10
C SER A 87 1.37 -10.40 -2.68
N ILE A 88 0.76 -10.77 -3.81
CA ILE A 88 1.07 -11.99 -4.56
C ILE A 88 1.31 -11.65 -6.04
N PRO A 89 2.11 -12.43 -6.78
CA PRO A 89 2.31 -12.21 -8.21
C PRO A 89 0.99 -12.29 -8.99
N GLY A 90 0.71 -11.28 -9.80
CA GLY A 90 -0.48 -11.16 -10.63
C GLY A 90 -0.32 -11.68 -12.05
N GLY A 91 0.92 -11.89 -12.49
CA GLY A 91 1.28 -12.12 -13.88
C GLY A 91 2.40 -11.19 -14.33
N LEU A 92 2.64 -11.17 -15.65
CA LEU A 92 3.61 -10.29 -16.28
C LEU A 92 2.89 -9.15 -17.00
N VAL A 93 3.50 -7.96 -17.01
CA VAL A 93 3.05 -6.80 -17.77
C VAL A 93 4.19 -6.27 -18.64
N PRO A 94 3.89 -5.70 -19.81
CA PRO A 94 4.89 -5.04 -20.64
C PRO A 94 5.61 -3.94 -19.86
N ALA A 95 6.93 -3.94 -19.95
CA ALA A 95 7.82 -2.92 -19.41
C ALA A 95 8.69 -2.32 -20.52
N GLY A 96 9.42 -1.25 -20.19
CA GLY A 96 10.34 -0.60 -21.12
C GLY A 96 11.37 -1.58 -21.69
N GLY A 97 11.70 -1.42 -22.98
CA GLY A 97 12.72 -2.24 -23.65
C GLY A 97 12.26 -3.63 -24.06
N GLY A 98 10.95 -3.87 -24.24
CA GLY A 98 10.40 -5.13 -24.73
C GLY A 98 10.46 -6.29 -23.73
N LYS A 99 10.74 -5.99 -22.47
CA LYS A 99 10.73 -6.97 -21.38
C LYS A 99 9.35 -7.02 -20.75
N GLU A 100 8.99 -8.17 -20.21
CA GLU A 100 7.82 -8.29 -19.34
C GLU A 100 8.29 -8.40 -17.88
N LEU A 101 7.64 -7.68 -16.98
CA LEU A 101 7.97 -7.66 -15.56
C LEU A 101 6.77 -8.09 -14.71
N PRO A 102 6.99 -8.73 -13.55
CA PRO A 102 5.90 -9.08 -12.66
C PRO A 102 5.14 -7.85 -12.16
N PHE A 103 3.82 -7.97 -12.04
CA PHE A 103 3.02 -7.04 -11.24
C PHE A 103 2.44 -7.75 -10.01
N GLY A 104 2.18 -6.98 -8.95
CA GLY A 104 1.64 -7.52 -7.69
C GLY A 104 0.15 -7.24 -7.53
N ILE A 105 -0.60 -8.26 -7.13
CA ILE A 105 -1.98 -8.15 -6.63
C ILE A 105 -1.92 -8.01 -5.11
N GLN A 106 -2.55 -6.98 -4.59
CA GLN A 106 -2.71 -6.72 -3.18
C GLN A 106 -4.11 -7.15 -2.72
N LEU A 107 -4.16 -7.92 -1.64
CA LEU A 107 -5.40 -8.28 -0.95
C LEU A 107 -5.35 -7.69 0.45
N VAL A 108 -6.47 -7.10 0.88
CA VAL A 108 -6.64 -6.49 2.20
C VAL A 108 -7.90 -7.05 2.83
N LEU A 109 -7.77 -7.52 4.07
CA LEU A 109 -8.88 -8.06 4.85
C LEU A 109 -9.10 -7.24 6.13
N PRO A 110 -10.23 -7.42 6.82
CA PRO A 110 -10.45 -6.86 8.15
C PRO A 110 -9.38 -7.32 9.16
N TRP A 111 -9.24 -6.57 10.24
CA TRP A 111 -8.32 -6.88 11.33
C TRP A 111 -8.43 -8.33 11.81
N PHE A 112 -7.27 -8.93 12.09
CA PHE A 112 -7.13 -10.28 12.65
C PHE A 112 -7.69 -11.43 11.78
N GLN A 113 -7.78 -11.21 10.46
CA GLN A 113 -8.22 -12.24 9.49
C GLN A 113 -7.08 -12.80 8.63
N GLU A 114 -5.84 -12.84 9.11
CA GLU A 114 -4.66 -13.30 8.36
C GLU A 114 -4.83 -14.73 7.86
N SER A 115 -5.45 -15.61 8.64
CA SER A 115 -5.71 -17.00 8.21
C SER A 115 -6.61 -17.07 6.97
N LYS A 116 -7.64 -16.22 6.91
CA LYS A 116 -8.54 -16.10 5.74
C LYS A 116 -7.80 -15.44 4.58
N LEU A 117 -6.99 -14.41 4.86
CA LEU A 117 -6.16 -13.71 3.88
C LEU A 117 -5.19 -14.69 3.17
N PHE A 118 -4.45 -15.51 3.91
CA PHE A 118 -3.57 -16.53 3.35
C PHE A 118 -4.34 -17.58 2.54
N SER A 119 -5.52 -17.99 3.00
CA SER A 119 -6.36 -18.95 2.28
C SER A 119 -6.82 -18.42 0.92
N ILE A 120 -7.28 -17.16 0.88
CA ILE A 120 -7.69 -16.49 -0.36
C ILE A 120 -6.47 -16.28 -1.28
N ALA A 121 -5.36 -15.79 -0.74
CA ALA A 121 -4.14 -15.56 -1.50
C ALA A 121 -3.65 -16.85 -2.17
N LYS A 122 -3.63 -17.98 -1.43
CA LYS A 122 -3.28 -19.29 -1.95
C LYS A 122 -4.23 -19.77 -3.05
N ALA A 123 -5.53 -19.48 -2.93
CA ALA A 123 -6.49 -19.81 -3.97
C ALA A 123 -6.22 -19.00 -5.26
N ILE A 124 -5.96 -17.69 -5.12
CA ILE A 124 -5.66 -16.81 -6.26
C ILE A 124 -4.32 -17.19 -6.91
N GLU A 125 -3.27 -17.42 -6.12
CA GLU A 125 -1.96 -17.85 -6.61
C GLU A 125 -2.06 -19.11 -7.48
N ARG A 126 -2.83 -20.11 -7.04
CA ARG A 126 -3.08 -21.35 -7.80
C ARG A 126 -3.82 -21.10 -9.12
N LEU A 127 -4.75 -20.14 -9.14
CA LEU A 127 -5.49 -19.79 -10.35
C LEU A 127 -4.61 -19.04 -11.36
N ILE A 128 -3.73 -18.17 -10.88
CA ILE A 128 -2.80 -17.42 -11.71
C ILE A 128 -1.73 -18.35 -12.30
N GLY A 129 -1.25 -19.32 -11.51
CA GLY A 129 -0.25 -20.29 -11.96
C GLY A 129 1.09 -19.62 -12.33
N PHE A 130 1.45 -18.52 -11.66
CA PHE A 130 2.69 -17.80 -11.92
C PHE A 130 3.90 -18.71 -11.61
N PRO A 131 4.77 -19.02 -12.59
CA PRO A 131 5.96 -19.81 -12.33
C PRO A 131 6.95 -18.94 -11.54
N GLY A 132 7.24 -19.37 -10.31
CA GLY A 132 8.28 -18.76 -9.48
C GLY A 132 9.69 -19.12 -9.94
#